data_AF-A0A9D9I1U9-F1
#
_entry.id   AF-A0A9D9I1U9-F1
#
_cell.length_a   1.000
_cell.length_b   1.000
_cell.length_c   1.000
_cell.angle_alpha   90.00
_cell.angle_beta   90.00
_cell.angle_gamma   90.00
#
_symmetry.space_group_name_H-M   'P 1'
#
loop_
_entity.id
_entity.type
_entity.pdbx_description
1 polymer ?
#
loop_
_entity_poly.entity_id
_entity_poly.type
_entity_poly.pdbx_seq_one_letter_code
_entity_poly.pdbx_strand_id
1 'polypeptide(L)'
;MKSFRISYILFIAFFCHACTTVHKTEYVMPGWPEPLSLSETQINFPPEGGTKTIMVASRYGQCTLDGVPEWLDYELDSTKLVLETSRNYSEELLSATIRISATDGESSAEDTLRVIQFNDGYEDLSSSGTSNCYIVSPGGGSYRFIATVKGSGNEVSDGTGGSSGLGVYISSYGVSIGNACSAQLLWETVPDGDLTSSHDVIAGKPEFCDGYIYFRTGNHAGNALIAVCDASGEILWSWHIWSPETEPGTSEYNGYTWLNRNLGASNNEPGDIGNRGLLYQWGRKDPFIPSPAPYGENYGGASDRQNNSIGDGTLAQDFISYNGLPYDEAPGNIPYSVRHPATYINFAGYQSHDWYAYSYEDNVAFQSFLWGDPASSEYSKSIFDPCPPGYVVAPDGAFAKGDAGTLQGWKADNYGYYWESGNGDYFPMPGYLSGTMSDSQGPLVGCGAIGAYWLSTPSSDSSGSYFVQLNTAQAVQLRSYKVYAFSIRCVKEGA
;
A
#
# COMPACT_ATOMS: atom_id res chain seq x y z
N MET A 1 35.90 -40.54 -29.69
CA MET A 1 35.32 -39.24 -29.28
C MET A 1 33.83 -39.47 -29.05
N LYS A 2 33.42 -39.47 -27.78
CA LYS A 2 32.03 -39.75 -27.39
C LYS A 2 31.19 -38.49 -27.64
N SER A 3 30.04 -38.71 -28.29
CA SER A 3 29.00 -37.74 -28.60
C SER A 3 28.27 -37.32 -27.31
N PHE A 4 28.21 -36.01 -27.05
CA PHE A 4 27.27 -35.42 -26.10
C PHE A 4 26.07 -34.89 -26.88
N ARG A 5 24.87 -35.43 -26.60
CA ARG A 5 23.59 -34.85 -27.02
C ARG A 5 23.10 -33.97 -25.88
N ILE A 6 22.91 -32.68 -26.13
CA ILE A 6 22.21 -31.76 -25.24
C ILE A 6 20.87 -31.45 -25.92
N SER A 7 19.78 -31.80 -25.25
CA SER A 7 18.42 -31.48 -25.66
C SER A 7 18.12 -30.02 -25.30
N TYR A 8 17.83 -29.18 -26.29
CA TYR A 8 17.25 -27.85 -26.06
C TYR A 8 15.72 -27.96 -26.11
N ILE A 9 15.06 -27.57 -25.03
CA ILE A 9 13.62 -27.24 -25.05
C ILE A 9 13.51 -25.75 -25.30
N LEU A 10 13.09 -25.39 -26.50
CA LEU A 10 12.73 -24.03 -26.89
C LEU A 10 11.33 -23.71 -26.35
N PHE A 11 11.18 -22.64 -25.56
CA PHE A 11 9.88 -22.01 -25.35
C PHE A 11 9.57 -21.09 -26.53
N ILE A 12 8.58 -21.46 -27.35
CA ILE A 12 8.03 -20.65 -28.43
C ILE A 12 6.73 -20.02 -27.90
N ALA A 13 6.68 -18.69 -27.77
CA ALA A 13 5.44 -17.93 -27.69
C ALA A 13 5.15 -17.32 -29.07
N PHE A 14 4.05 -17.78 -29.70
CA PHE A 14 3.58 -17.31 -31.00
C PHE A 14 2.98 -15.89 -30.90
N PHE A 15 3.45 -14.98 -31.74
CA PHE A 15 2.79 -13.70 -32.03
C PHE A 15 1.70 -13.89 -33.11
N CYS A 16 0.59 -13.17 -32.97
CA CYS A 16 -0.37 -12.95 -34.06
C CYS A 16 -0.29 -11.50 -34.57
N HIS A 17 -0.36 -11.38 -35.90
CA HIS A 17 -0.02 -10.28 -36.81
C HIS A 17 -0.81 -8.96 -36.68
N ALA A 18 -0.13 -7.82 -36.94
CA ALA A 18 -0.45 -6.90 -38.06
C ALA A 18 0.60 -5.79 -38.30
N CYS A 19 0.91 -5.55 -39.58
CA CYS A 19 1.35 -4.31 -40.25
C CYS A 19 2.76 -3.69 -40.04
N THR A 20 3.61 -3.98 -41.04
CA THR A 20 4.61 -3.13 -41.74
C THR A 20 5.01 -1.75 -41.19
N THR A 21 6.25 -1.65 -40.67
CA THR A 21 7.20 -0.58 -41.02
C THR A 21 8.62 -1.07 -40.72
N VAL A 22 9.54 -1.02 -41.70
CA VAL A 22 10.93 -1.43 -41.51
C VAL A 22 11.67 -0.31 -40.79
N HIS A 23 11.71 -0.36 -39.46
CA HIS A 23 12.75 0.31 -38.70
C HIS A 23 14.00 -0.57 -38.75
N LYS A 24 15.15 0.01 -39.14
CA LYS A 24 16.45 -0.57 -38.82
C LYS A 24 16.61 -0.57 -37.30
N THR A 25 16.05 -1.58 -36.63
CA THR A 25 16.52 -2.00 -35.33
C THR A 25 17.88 -2.64 -35.56
N GLU A 26 18.94 -2.03 -35.04
CA GLU A 26 20.16 -2.77 -34.78
C GLU A 26 19.75 -4.01 -33.98
N TYR A 27 19.96 -5.18 -34.58
CA TYR A 27 19.82 -6.44 -33.88
C TYR A 27 20.94 -6.48 -32.84
N VAL A 28 20.65 -6.01 -31.63
CA VAL A 28 21.48 -6.32 -30.46
C VAL A 28 21.35 -7.82 -30.28
N MET A 29 22.47 -8.54 -30.41
CA MET A 29 22.53 -9.97 -30.09
C MET A 29 21.89 -10.15 -28.70
N PRO A 30 20.94 -11.07 -28.51
CA PRO A 30 20.45 -11.37 -27.17
C PRO A 30 21.67 -11.66 -26.30
N GLY A 31 21.81 -10.94 -25.19
CA GLY A 31 22.88 -11.17 -24.23
C GLY A 31 22.98 -12.67 -23.97
N TRP A 32 24.20 -13.19 -23.96
CA TRP A 32 24.45 -14.56 -23.52
C TRP A 32 23.71 -14.79 -22.20
N PRO A 33 23.07 -15.96 -21.98
CA PRO A 33 22.39 -16.22 -20.72
C PRO A 33 23.35 -15.97 -19.55
N GLU A 34 22.80 -15.40 -18.48
CA GLU A 34 23.55 -15.05 -17.27
C GLU A 34 24.40 -16.25 -16.81
N PRO A 35 25.65 -16.03 -16.35
CA PRO A 35 26.55 -17.11 -15.97
C PRO A 35 25.98 -18.07 -14.92
N LEU A 36 25.25 -17.51 -13.97
CA LEU A 36 24.47 -18.16 -12.93
C LEU A 36 23.30 -17.23 -12.61
N SER A 37 22.10 -17.76 -12.43
CA SER A 37 20.95 -17.00 -11.98
C SER A 37 20.05 -17.84 -11.07
N LEU A 38 19.51 -17.16 -10.05
CA LEU A 38 18.55 -17.71 -9.11
C LEU A 38 17.17 -17.12 -9.38
N SER A 39 16.10 -17.91 -9.23
CA SER A 39 14.73 -17.37 -9.29
C SER A 39 14.41 -16.45 -8.12
N GLU A 40 15.13 -16.59 -7.00
CA GLU A 40 15.00 -15.76 -5.81
C GLU A 40 16.36 -15.51 -5.17
N THR A 41 16.55 -14.32 -4.62
CA THR A 41 17.75 -13.92 -3.86
C THR A 41 17.53 -13.90 -2.35
N GLN A 42 16.26 -14.01 -1.91
CA GLN A 42 15.90 -14.18 -0.51
C GLN A 42 14.67 -15.08 -0.38
N ILE A 43 14.73 -16.02 0.57
CA ILE A 43 13.65 -16.91 1.00
C ILE A 43 13.34 -16.69 2.47
N ASN A 44 12.06 -16.62 2.80
CA ASN A 44 11.60 -16.57 4.18
C ASN A 44 10.75 -17.80 4.49
N PHE A 45 11.03 -18.48 5.58
CA PHE A 45 10.20 -19.54 6.13
C PHE A 45 9.40 -19.02 7.32
N PRO A 46 8.12 -19.44 7.46
CA PRO A 46 7.37 -19.20 8.67
C PRO A 46 8.00 -19.97 9.85
N PRO A 47 7.57 -19.67 11.09
CA PRO A 47 8.04 -20.39 12.28
C PRO A 47 7.89 -21.88 12.18
N GLU A 48 6.79 -22.35 11.59
CA GLU A 48 6.45 -23.75 11.35
C GLU A 48 7.50 -24.48 10.49
N GLY A 49 8.27 -23.72 9.70
CA GLY A 49 9.15 -24.24 8.67
C GLY A 49 8.38 -24.64 7.42
N GLY A 50 8.84 -25.71 6.77
CA GLY A 50 8.27 -26.20 5.52
C GLY A 50 9.32 -26.30 4.41
N THR A 51 8.86 -26.41 3.17
CA THR A 51 9.70 -26.64 2.00
C THR A 51 9.53 -25.53 0.98
N LYS A 52 10.64 -25.01 0.46
CA LYS A 52 10.66 -24.09 -0.69
C LYS A 52 11.57 -24.60 -1.78
N THR A 53 11.25 -24.28 -3.03
CA THR A 53 12.05 -24.63 -4.19
C THR A 53 12.40 -23.36 -4.96
N ILE A 54 13.69 -23.17 -5.26
CA ILE A 54 14.14 -22.15 -6.19
C ILE A 54 14.75 -22.77 -7.43
N MET A 55 14.59 -22.10 -8.55
CA MET A 55 15.26 -22.47 -9.78
C MET A 55 16.68 -21.92 -9.78
N VAL A 56 17.63 -22.77 -10.16
CA VAL A 56 19.04 -22.43 -10.31
C VAL A 56 19.41 -22.71 -11.75
N ALA A 57 19.78 -21.67 -12.50
CA ALA A 57 20.23 -21.81 -13.88
C ALA A 57 21.70 -21.43 -13.96
N SER A 58 22.53 -22.30 -14.54
CA SER A 58 23.93 -21.98 -14.81
C SER A 58 24.37 -22.46 -16.17
N ARG A 59 25.26 -21.68 -16.80
CA ARG A 59 26.00 -22.12 -17.99
C ARG A 59 27.24 -22.94 -17.61
N TYR A 60 27.66 -22.89 -16.35
CA TYR A 60 28.89 -23.46 -15.84
C TYR A 60 28.61 -24.73 -15.04
N GLY A 61 28.19 -25.79 -15.74
CA GLY A 61 28.11 -27.13 -15.16
C GLY A 61 27.26 -27.23 -13.89
N GLN A 62 27.66 -28.12 -12.97
CA GLN A 62 26.94 -28.38 -11.73
C GLN A 62 27.26 -27.30 -10.69
N CYS A 63 26.23 -26.82 -9.99
CA CYS A 63 26.39 -25.84 -8.92
C CYS A 63 26.82 -26.51 -7.60
N THR A 64 27.43 -25.75 -6.71
CA THR A 64 27.77 -26.13 -5.33
C THR A 64 27.27 -25.07 -4.36
N LEU A 65 26.94 -25.48 -3.15
CA LEU A 65 26.54 -24.59 -2.06
C LEU A 65 27.67 -24.48 -1.02
N ASP A 66 27.83 -23.29 -0.46
CA ASP A 66 28.63 -23.02 0.73
C ASP A 66 27.82 -22.16 1.73
N GLY A 67 28.11 -22.31 3.01
CA GLY A 67 27.44 -21.55 4.08
C GLY A 67 26.03 -22.03 4.43
N VAL A 68 25.64 -23.26 4.08
CA VAL A 68 24.35 -23.84 4.50
C VAL A 68 24.41 -24.16 6.00
N PRO A 69 23.49 -23.61 6.83
CA PRO A 69 23.50 -23.83 8.27
C PRO A 69 22.88 -25.18 8.65
N GLU A 70 23.16 -25.67 9.86
CA GLU A 70 22.67 -26.97 10.35
C GLU A 70 21.13 -27.05 10.49
N TRP A 71 20.44 -25.92 10.60
CA TRP A 71 18.98 -25.87 10.72
C TRP A 71 18.26 -25.96 9.38
N LEU A 72 18.99 -25.97 8.26
CA LEU A 72 18.43 -25.93 6.91
C LEU A 72 18.89 -27.16 6.11
N ASP A 73 17.94 -28.04 5.82
CA ASP A 73 18.14 -29.16 4.91
C ASP A 73 18.05 -28.68 3.45
N TYR A 74 18.78 -29.35 2.56
CA TYR A 74 18.77 -29.00 1.15
C TYR A 74 18.96 -30.19 0.20
N GLU A 75 18.36 -30.07 -0.98
CA GLU A 75 18.62 -30.93 -2.13
C GLU A 75 18.88 -30.04 -3.35
N LEU A 76 20.10 -30.12 -3.91
CA LEU A 76 20.48 -29.42 -5.14
C LEU A 76 20.59 -30.41 -6.30
N ASP A 77 19.87 -30.13 -7.39
CA ASP A 77 20.11 -30.75 -8.69
C ASP A 77 20.60 -29.73 -9.74
N SER A 78 20.61 -30.11 -11.02
CA SER A 78 21.10 -29.26 -12.11
C SER A 78 20.26 -28.00 -12.38
N THR A 79 19.03 -27.93 -11.87
CA THR A 79 18.04 -26.91 -12.21
C THR A 79 17.28 -26.34 -11.03
N LYS A 80 17.29 -27.00 -9.87
CA LYS A 80 16.56 -26.57 -8.68
C LYS A 80 17.35 -26.81 -7.40
N LEU A 81 17.16 -25.90 -6.45
CA LEU A 81 17.54 -26.05 -5.05
C LEU A 81 16.25 -26.15 -4.24
N VAL A 82 16.03 -27.28 -3.60
CA VAL A 82 14.98 -27.48 -2.61
C VAL A 82 15.57 -27.24 -1.24
N LEU A 83 14.92 -26.39 -0.45
CA LEU A 83 15.27 -26.08 0.93
C LEU A 83 14.14 -26.51 1.84
N GLU A 84 14.48 -27.15 2.95
CA GLU A 84 13.51 -27.60 3.94
C GLU A 84 14.01 -27.23 5.34
N THR A 85 13.09 -26.77 6.18
CA THR A 85 13.38 -26.53 7.59
C THR A 85 12.21 -27.00 8.46
N SER A 86 12.54 -27.43 9.66
CA SER A 86 11.57 -27.75 10.71
C SER A 86 11.19 -26.49 11.50
N ARG A 87 10.18 -26.59 12.37
CA ARG A 87 9.75 -25.45 13.20
C ARG A 87 10.91 -24.83 14.00
N ASN A 88 11.03 -23.51 13.94
CA ASN A 88 11.96 -22.73 14.76
C ASN A 88 11.37 -22.47 16.15
N TYR A 89 11.77 -23.30 17.12
CA TYR A 89 11.40 -23.16 18.53
C TYR A 89 12.27 -22.18 19.33
N SER A 90 13.28 -21.56 18.70
CA SER A 90 14.14 -20.62 19.41
C SER A 90 13.44 -19.29 19.63
N GLU A 91 13.93 -18.49 20.58
CA GLU A 91 13.45 -17.11 20.79
C GLU A 91 13.99 -16.13 19.75
N GLU A 92 14.85 -16.59 18.84
CA GLU A 92 15.57 -15.77 17.88
C GLU A 92 15.22 -16.14 16.44
N LEU A 93 15.28 -15.13 15.57
CA LEU A 93 15.20 -15.37 14.14
C LEU A 93 16.47 -16.10 13.67
N LEU A 94 16.29 -17.14 12.85
CA LEU A 94 17.40 -17.80 12.17
C LEU A 94 17.64 -17.12 10.84
N SER A 95 18.91 -16.88 10.49
CA SER A 95 19.28 -16.37 9.17
C SER A 95 20.61 -16.95 8.70
N ALA A 96 20.73 -17.11 7.38
CA ALA A 96 21.96 -17.52 6.72
C ALA A 96 22.06 -16.87 5.34
N THR A 97 23.29 -16.68 4.87
CA THR A 97 23.58 -16.33 3.48
C THR A 97 24.31 -17.50 2.86
N ILE A 98 23.63 -18.17 1.93
CA ILE A 98 24.14 -19.32 1.20
C ILE A 98 24.80 -18.79 -0.07
N ARG A 99 26.02 -19.23 -0.35
CA ARG A 99 26.70 -18.95 -1.61
C ARG A 99 26.45 -20.11 -2.58
N ILE A 100 25.98 -19.79 -3.78
CA ILE A 100 25.83 -20.73 -4.88
C ILE A 100 26.95 -20.43 -5.87
N SER A 101 27.79 -21.42 -6.16
CA SER A 101 28.90 -21.28 -7.13
C SER A 101 28.75 -22.29 -8.25
N ALA A 102 29.08 -21.87 -9.47
CA ALA A 102 29.08 -22.72 -10.66
C ALA A 102 30.39 -22.56 -11.43
N THR A 103 30.97 -23.65 -11.93
CA THR A 103 32.26 -23.63 -12.66
C THR A 103 32.33 -24.70 -13.74
N ASP A 104 32.96 -24.37 -14.86
CA ASP A 104 33.33 -25.31 -15.92
C ASP A 104 34.83 -25.71 -15.86
N GLY A 105 35.55 -25.27 -14.81
CA GLY A 105 36.98 -25.47 -14.61
C GLY A 105 37.88 -24.35 -15.16
N GLU A 106 37.37 -23.50 -16.07
CA GLU A 106 38.09 -22.34 -16.61
C GLU A 106 37.47 -21.02 -16.17
N SER A 107 36.15 -21.00 -16.05
CA SER A 107 35.33 -19.89 -15.60
C SER A 107 34.51 -20.27 -14.37
N SER A 108 34.11 -19.27 -13.60
CA SER A 108 33.19 -19.45 -12.49
C SER A 108 32.22 -18.28 -12.37
N ALA A 109 31.09 -18.53 -11.75
CA ALA A 109 30.11 -17.54 -11.36
C ALA A 109 29.59 -17.87 -9.97
N GLU A 110 29.25 -16.84 -9.20
CA GLU A 110 28.69 -16.97 -7.86
C GLU A 110 27.48 -16.05 -7.72
N ASP A 111 26.52 -16.51 -6.92
CA ASP A 111 25.36 -15.74 -6.48
C ASP A 111 25.08 -16.08 -5.02
N THR A 112 24.28 -15.27 -4.34
CA THR A 112 23.95 -15.45 -2.92
C THR A 112 22.46 -15.50 -2.67
N LEU A 113 22.05 -16.45 -1.85
CA LEU A 113 20.69 -16.60 -1.38
C LEU A 113 20.64 -16.32 0.12
N ARG A 114 19.87 -15.32 0.51
CA ARG A 114 19.56 -15.08 1.93
C ARG A 114 18.39 -15.97 2.36
N VAL A 115 18.55 -16.75 3.40
CA VAL A 115 17.49 -17.57 3.98
C VAL A 115 17.19 -17.06 5.37
N ILE A 116 15.92 -16.81 5.65
CA ILE A 116 15.41 -16.36 6.93
C ILE A 116 14.38 -17.36 7.41
N GLN A 117 14.42 -17.72 8.68
CA GLN A 117 13.33 -18.42 9.33
C GLN A 117 12.86 -17.64 10.56
N PHE A 118 11.61 -17.25 10.48
CA PHE A 118 10.80 -16.64 11.52
C PHE A 118 10.76 -17.53 12.81
N ASN A 119 10.65 -16.94 14.00
CA ASN A 119 10.49 -17.61 15.32
C ASN A 119 9.13 -17.30 15.96
N ASP A 120 8.57 -18.11 16.86
CA ASP A 120 7.19 -17.94 17.37
C ASP A 120 6.84 -16.60 18.09
N GLY A 121 7.79 -15.68 18.30
CA GLY A 121 7.61 -14.41 19.01
C GLY A 121 6.91 -13.28 18.25
N TYR A 122 5.93 -13.56 17.37
CA TYR A 122 5.18 -12.49 16.67
C TYR A 122 4.19 -11.80 17.59
N GLU A 123 4.05 -10.50 17.36
CA GLU A 123 2.82 -9.80 17.71
C GLU A 123 1.75 -10.03 16.64
N ASP A 124 0.57 -10.49 17.08
CA ASP A 124 -0.60 -10.66 16.21
C ASP A 124 -1.40 -9.36 16.17
N LEU A 125 -1.17 -8.57 15.11
CA LEU A 125 -1.77 -7.26 14.92
C LEU A 125 -3.29 -7.32 14.70
N SER A 126 -3.81 -8.49 14.30
CA SER A 126 -5.24 -8.73 14.14
C SER A 126 -5.96 -9.20 15.41
N SER A 127 -5.23 -9.37 16.53
CA SER A 127 -5.79 -9.82 17.81
C SER A 127 -6.87 -8.88 18.37
N SER A 128 -6.78 -7.59 18.08
CA SER A 128 -7.75 -6.56 18.48
C SER A 128 -8.81 -6.26 17.40
N GLY A 129 -8.84 -7.06 16.34
CA GLY A 129 -9.68 -6.88 15.16
C GLY A 129 -8.86 -6.75 13.88
N THR A 130 -9.45 -7.15 12.75
CA THR A 130 -8.82 -6.96 11.44
C THR A 130 -9.04 -5.53 10.94
N SER A 131 -8.12 -5.02 10.13
CA SER A 131 -8.25 -3.70 9.50
C SER A 131 -7.45 -3.63 8.20
N ASN A 132 -7.46 -2.47 7.52
CA ASN A 132 -6.61 -2.16 6.36
C ASN A 132 -5.29 -1.47 6.72
N CYS A 133 -5.12 -1.04 7.98
CA CYS A 133 -3.89 -0.46 8.48
C CYS A 133 -3.51 -1.15 9.79
N TYR A 134 -2.21 -1.37 10.02
CA TYR A 134 -1.70 -1.78 11.33
C TYR A 134 -0.54 -0.88 11.75
N ILE A 135 -0.55 -0.49 13.02
CA ILE A 135 0.54 0.28 13.64
C ILE A 135 1.56 -0.71 14.18
N VAL A 136 2.84 -0.45 13.91
CA VAL A 136 3.97 -1.26 14.36
C VAL A 136 5.09 -0.36 14.87
N SER A 137 5.96 -0.89 15.71
CA SER A 137 7.18 -0.20 16.12
C SER A 137 8.34 -0.51 15.16
N PRO A 138 9.17 0.49 14.78
CA PRO A 138 10.43 0.27 14.07
C PRO A 138 11.45 -0.43 14.98
N GLY A 139 12.56 -0.89 14.41
CA GLY A 139 13.69 -1.46 15.15
C GLY A 139 13.71 -2.98 15.26
N GLY A 140 13.18 -3.70 14.25
CA GLY A 140 13.40 -5.15 14.14
C GLY A 140 12.29 -6.04 14.69
N GLY A 141 11.10 -5.51 14.97
CA GLY A 141 9.96 -6.28 15.50
C GLY A 141 9.42 -7.32 14.52
N SER A 142 8.85 -8.40 15.04
CA SER A 142 8.24 -9.49 14.27
C SER A 142 6.73 -9.46 14.42
N TYR A 143 6.01 -9.39 13.31
CA TYR A 143 4.56 -9.22 13.30
C TYR A 143 3.86 -10.20 12.38
N ARG A 144 2.59 -10.46 12.68
CA ARG A 144 1.67 -11.13 11.77
C ARG A 144 0.26 -10.54 11.84
N PHE A 145 -0.53 -10.79 10.80
CA PHE A 145 -1.97 -10.52 10.82
C PHE A 145 -2.73 -11.49 9.91
N ILE A 146 -4.02 -11.70 10.21
CA ILE A 146 -4.93 -12.48 9.38
C ILE A 146 -5.05 -11.84 7.99
N ALA A 147 -4.70 -12.62 6.97
CA ALA A 147 -4.75 -12.24 5.56
C ALA A 147 -5.83 -12.98 4.77
N THR A 148 -6.81 -13.59 5.48
CA THR A 148 -7.99 -14.24 4.91
C THR A 148 -9.27 -13.38 5.02
N VAL A 149 -9.14 -12.15 5.53
CA VAL A 149 -10.26 -11.23 5.77
C VAL A 149 -9.92 -9.86 5.16
N LYS A 150 -10.85 -9.28 4.40
CA LYS A 150 -10.73 -7.96 3.81
C LYS A 150 -11.02 -6.88 4.86
N GLY A 151 -10.05 -6.02 5.15
CA GLY A 151 -10.21 -4.89 6.08
C GLY A 151 -10.81 -5.30 7.43
N SER A 152 -11.88 -4.64 7.86
CA SER A 152 -12.59 -4.98 9.11
C SER A 152 -13.33 -6.32 9.09
N GLY A 153 -13.54 -6.92 7.92
CA GLY A 153 -14.41 -8.09 7.76
C GLY A 153 -15.90 -7.81 7.95
N ASN A 154 -16.29 -6.55 8.20
CA ASN A 154 -17.68 -6.21 8.50
C ASN A 154 -18.53 -6.19 7.22
N GLU A 155 -19.63 -6.95 7.25
CA GLU A 155 -20.72 -6.85 6.28
C GLU A 155 -21.66 -5.69 6.66
N VAL A 156 -21.15 -4.46 6.63
CA VAL A 156 -21.93 -3.27 7.01
C VAL A 156 -23.15 -3.15 6.10
N SER A 157 -24.34 -3.13 6.70
CA SER A 157 -25.57 -2.80 5.99
C SER A 157 -25.58 -1.31 5.67
N ASP A 158 -25.43 -0.97 4.40
CA ASP A 158 -25.52 0.41 3.91
C ASP A 158 -26.95 0.98 3.92
N GLY A 159 -27.94 0.25 4.46
CA GLY A 159 -29.35 0.63 4.46
C GLY A 159 -30.00 0.71 3.08
N THR A 160 -29.25 0.45 1.99
CA THR A 160 -29.72 0.56 0.61
C THR A 160 -30.25 -0.76 0.04
N GLY A 161 -30.20 -1.85 0.82
CA GLY A 161 -30.59 -3.17 0.34
C GLY A 161 -29.62 -3.75 -0.69
N GLY A 162 -28.34 -3.37 -0.61
CA GLY A 162 -27.28 -3.86 -1.50
C GLY A 162 -27.16 -3.13 -2.83
N SER A 163 -27.73 -1.93 -2.96
CA SER A 163 -27.60 -1.11 -4.18
C SER A 163 -26.43 -0.12 -4.14
N SER A 164 -25.76 0.07 -2.99
CA SER A 164 -24.53 0.87 -2.94
C SER A 164 -23.31 0.07 -3.42
N GLY A 165 -22.22 0.77 -3.70
CA GLY A 165 -20.97 0.18 -4.18
C GLY A 165 -20.35 -0.74 -3.14
N LEU A 166 -20.48 -0.40 -1.86
CA LEU A 166 -20.08 -1.30 -0.78
C LEU A 166 -20.91 -2.59 -0.81
N GLY A 167 -22.24 -2.46 -0.84
CA GLY A 167 -23.16 -3.60 -0.84
C GLY A 167 -23.01 -4.50 -2.06
N VAL A 168 -22.86 -3.92 -3.26
CA VAL A 168 -22.64 -4.69 -4.50
C VAL A 168 -21.28 -5.37 -4.49
N TYR A 169 -20.22 -4.71 -3.99
CA TYR A 169 -18.90 -5.33 -3.87
C TYR A 169 -18.93 -6.51 -2.90
N ILE A 170 -19.51 -6.33 -1.71
CA ILE A 170 -19.60 -7.40 -0.70
C ILE A 170 -20.45 -8.57 -1.22
N SER A 171 -21.58 -8.31 -1.89
CA SER A 171 -22.39 -9.40 -2.46
C SER A 171 -21.69 -10.16 -3.59
N SER A 172 -20.78 -9.51 -4.33
CA SER A 172 -20.06 -10.12 -5.46
C SER A 172 -18.76 -10.82 -5.04
N TYR A 173 -18.00 -10.23 -4.12
CA TYR A 173 -16.65 -10.67 -3.72
C TYR A 173 -16.55 -11.16 -2.28
N GLY A 174 -17.58 -10.95 -1.45
CA GLY A 174 -17.57 -11.25 -0.02
C GLY A 174 -16.52 -10.47 0.77
N VAL A 175 -16.48 -10.71 2.08
CA VAL A 175 -15.49 -10.13 3.00
C VAL A 175 -14.29 -11.05 3.25
N SER A 176 -14.35 -12.31 2.84
CA SER A 176 -13.23 -13.25 2.93
C SER A 176 -12.29 -13.15 1.72
N ILE A 177 -11.05 -13.57 1.91
CA ILE A 177 -10.02 -13.71 0.88
C ILE A 177 -9.72 -15.20 0.72
N GLY A 178 -10.00 -15.74 -0.47
CA GLY A 178 -9.68 -17.12 -0.85
C GLY A 178 -8.55 -17.16 -1.88
N ASN A 179 -7.95 -18.34 -2.08
CA ASN A 179 -6.91 -18.60 -3.10
C ASN A 179 -5.60 -17.82 -2.94
N ALA A 180 -5.39 -17.16 -1.80
CA ALA A 180 -4.11 -16.57 -1.43
C ALA A 180 -3.00 -17.62 -1.46
N CYS A 181 -1.89 -17.27 -2.11
CA CYS A 181 -0.74 -18.16 -2.31
C CYS A 181 0.59 -17.53 -1.88
N SER A 182 0.71 -16.20 -1.93
CA SER A 182 1.95 -15.50 -1.57
C SER A 182 1.68 -14.12 -0.98
N ALA A 183 2.67 -13.54 -0.30
CA ALA A 183 2.67 -12.15 0.12
C ALA A 183 3.70 -11.34 -0.68
N GLN A 184 3.45 -10.06 -0.89
CA GLN A 184 4.36 -9.16 -1.59
C GLN A 184 4.45 -7.80 -0.88
N LEU A 185 5.67 -7.27 -0.76
CA LEU A 185 5.90 -5.87 -0.42
C LEU A 185 5.75 -5.05 -1.70
N LEU A 186 4.69 -4.23 -1.75
CA LEU A 186 4.35 -3.45 -2.93
C LEU A 186 5.17 -2.17 -3.02
N TRP A 187 5.32 -1.47 -1.90
CA TRP A 187 6.19 -0.32 -1.74
C TRP A 187 6.49 -0.08 -0.25
N GLU A 188 7.60 0.59 0.00
CA GLU A 188 7.93 1.18 1.29
C GLU A 188 8.52 2.58 1.13
N THR A 189 8.32 3.44 2.14
CA THR A 189 8.79 4.82 2.10
C THR A 189 9.07 5.34 3.50
N VAL A 190 10.19 6.06 3.61
CA VAL A 190 10.55 6.88 4.77
C VAL A 190 10.18 8.32 4.43
N PRO A 191 9.66 9.12 5.37
CA PRO A 191 9.43 10.54 5.16
C PRO A 191 10.76 11.29 5.13
N ASP A 192 11.49 11.19 4.02
CA ASP A 192 12.77 11.85 3.79
C ASP A 192 12.71 12.90 2.67
N GLY A 193 13.49 13.96 2.84
CA GLY A 193 13.56 15.10 1.92
C GLY A 193 14.29 14.79 0.61
N ASP A 194 15.13 13.76 0.61
CA ASP A 194 16.17 13.51 -0.39
C ASP A 194 16.05 12.17 -1.14
N LEU A 195 15.06 11.34 -0.81
CA LEU A 195 14.69 10.10 -1.50
C LEU A 195 15.69 8.95 -1.38
N THR A 196 16.73 9.06 -0.55
CA THR A 196 17.80 8.07 -0.47
C THR A 196 17.57 6.97 0.57
N SER A 197 16.66 7.18 1.53
CA SER A 197 16.45 6.29 2.68
C SER A 197 15.10 5.57 2.69
N SER A 198 14.31 5.67 1.62
CA SER A 198 13.07 4.89 1.44
C SER A 198 13.39 3.40 1.24
N HIS A 199 13.93 2.75 2.26
CA HIS A 199 14.16 1.32 2.38
C HIS A 199 14.23 0.95 3.86
N ASP A 200 14.13 -0.34 4.20
CA ASP A 200 14.28 -0.85 5.59
C ASP A 200 13.20 -0.33 6.56
N VAL A 201 11.99 -0.07 6.06
CA VAL A 201 10.77 0.00 6.91
C VAL A 201 10.30 -1.42 7.18
N ILE A 202 10.33 -2.28 6.16
CA ILE A 202 10.15 -3.72 6.26
C ILE A 202 11.51 -4.40 6.06
N ALA A 203 11.89 -5.25 7.01
CA ALA A 203 13.15 -5.99 6.94
C ALA A 203 13.01 -7.20 6.00
N GLY A 204 13.31 -6.99 4.72
CA GLY A 204 13.20 -8.01 3.68
C GLY A 204 11.75 -8.22 3.24
N LYS A 205 11.37 -9.47 2.91
CA LYS A 205 10.06 -9.75 2.32
C LYS A 205 8.99 -10.21 3.33
N PRO A 206 7.71 -9.92 3.11
CA PRO A 206 6.64 -10.59 3.82
C PRO A 206 6.47 -12.04 3.33
N GLU A 207 5.88 -12.89 4.16
CA GLU A 207 5.59 -14.29 3.86
C GLU A 207 4.13 -14.60 4.15
N PHE A 208 3.45 -15.32 3.25
CA PHE A 208 2.08 -15.80 3.48
C PHE A 208 2.11 -17.28 3.86
N CYS A 209 1.55 -17.64 5.02
CA CYS A 209 1.42 -19.03 5.45
C CYS A 209 0.19 -19.20 6.35
N ASP A 210 -0.57 -20.28 6.15
CA ASP A 210 -1.73 -20.66 6.98
C ASP A 210 -2.74 -19.54 7.23
N GLY A 211 -2.95 -18.68 6.22
CA GLY A 211 -3.90 -17.58 6.28
C GLY A 211 -3.39 -16.31 6.98
N TYR A 212 -2.11 -16.26 7.33
CA TYR A 212 -1.45 -15.10 7.90
C TYR A 212 -0.40 -14.53 6.95
N ILE A 213 -0.21 -13.21 7.01
CA ILE A 213 1.00 -12.57 6.52
C ILE A 213 1.94 -12.38 7.72
N TYR A 214 3.20 -12.77 7.55
CA TYR A 214 4.31 -12.57 8.48
C TYR A 214 5.28 -11.55 7.90
N PHE A 215 5.76 -10.63 8.72
CA PHE A 215 6.79 -9.67 8.29
C PHE A 215 7.59 -9.17 9.50
N ARG A 216 8.67 -8.44 9.21
CA ARG A 216 9.47 -7.75 10.22
C ARG A 216 9.61 -6.28 9.87
N THR A 217 9.65 -5.44 10.89
CA THR A 217 10.06 -4.04 10.70
C THR A 217 11.58 -3.95 10.59
N GLY A 218 12.06 -3.06 9.76
CA GLY A 218 13.48 -2.68 9.70
C GLY A 218 13.82 -1.61 10.74
N ASN A 219 14.91 -0.88 10.53
CA ASN A 219 15.36 0.14 11.48
C ASN A 219 14.69 1.50 11.25
N HIS A 220 14.07 1.72 10.10
CA HIS A 220 13.47 3.01 9.77
C HIS A 220 11.99 3.06 10.13
N ALA A 221 11.58 4.20 10.69
CA ALA A 221 10.19 4.61 10.73
C ALA A 221 9.72 4.97 9.32
N GLY A 222 8.46 4.71 9.01
CA GLY A 222 7.90 4.97 7.70
C GLY A 222 6.58 4.25 7.47
N ASN A 223 6.29 4.03 6.19
CA ASN A 223 5.09 3.37 5.73
C ASN A 223 5.43 2.30 4.71
N ALA A 224 4.66 1.21 4.71
CA ALA A 224 4.75 0.19 3.69
C ALA A 224 3.35 -0.30 3.28
N LEU A 225 3.26 -0.86 2.09
CA LEU A 225 2.05 -1.54 1.64
C LEU A 225 2.38 -3.00 1.31
N ILE A 226 1.71 -3.92 2.00
CA ILE A 226 1.88 -5.36 1.80
C ILE A 226 0.60 -5.93 1.22
N ALA A 227 0.72 -6.81 0.23
CA ALA A 227 -0.41 -7.50 -0.39
C ALA A 227 -0.35 -9.01 -0.22
N VAL A 228 -1.51 -9.64 -0.32
CA VAL A 228 -1.65 -11.07 -0.57
C VAL A 228 -2.04 -11.28 -2.03
N CYS A 229 -1.38 -12.22 -2.69
CA CYS A 229 -1.55 -12.50 -4.10
C CYS A 229 -1.98 -13.94 -4.35
N ASP A 230 -2.69 -14.17 -5.46
CA ASP A 230 -3.02 -15.51 -5.93
C ASP A 230 -1.82 -16.21 -6.61
N ALA A 231 -2.04 -17.42 -7.15
CA ALA A 231 -1.01 -18.20 -7.83
C ALA A 231 -0.51 -17.57 -9.14
N SER A 232 -1.27 -16.64 -9.74
CA SER A 232 -0.86 -15.89 -10.93
C SER A 232 -0.07 -14.62 -10.60
N GLY A 233 -0.01 -14.24 -9.32
CA GLY A 233 0.58 -13.00 -8.85
C GLY A 233 -0.40 -11.82 -8.84
N GLU A 234 -1.70 -12.05 -9.09
CA GLU A 234 -2.72 -11.01 -8.99
C GLU A 234 -2.96 -10.64 -7.52
N ILE A 235 -2.99 -9.35 -7.21
CA ILE A 235 -3.24 -8.84 -5.85
C ILE A 235 -4.70 -9.08 -5.48
N LEU A 236 -4.95 -9.81 -4.39
CA LEU A 236 -6.30 -10.05 -3.89
C LEU A 236 -6.73 -9.00 -2.88
N TRP A 237 -5.79 -8.50 -2.07
CA TRP A 237 -5.98 -7.42 -1.10
C TRP A 237 -4.63 -6.87 -0.63
N SER A 238 -4.62 -5.66 -0.08
CA SER A 238 -3.43 -4.99 0.47
C SER A 238 -3.72 -4.27 1.77
N TRP A 239 -2.69 -4.13 2.59
CA TRP A 239 -2.70 -3.53 3.93
C TRP A 239 -1.57 -2.52 4.07
N HIS A 240 -1.90 -1.38 4.67
CA HIS A 240 -0.95 -0.34 5.06
C HIS A 240 -0.28 -0.71 6.39
N ILE A 241 1.04 -0.79 6.40
CA ILE A 241 1.83 -0.92 7.62
C ILE A 241 2.37 0.46 7.98
N TRP A 242 1.97 0.97 9.14
CA TRP A 242 2.36 2.27 9.66
C TRP A 242 3.37 2.09 10.79
N SER A 243 4.63 2.46 10.54
CA SER A 243 5.73 2.36 11.50
C SER A 243 6.17 3.77 11.95
N PRO A 244 5.42 4.47 12.81
CA PRO A 244 5.81 5.82 13.23
C PRO A 244 7.03 5.81 14.16
N GLU A 245 7.71 6.95 14.28
CA GLU A 245 8.84 7.12 15.23
C GLU A 245 8.40 6.92 16.68
N THR A 246 7.15 7.24 16.98
CA THR A 246 6.52 7.09 18.29
C THR A 246 5.08 6.67 18.12
N GLU A 247 4.58 5.86 19.06
CA GLU A 247 3.17 5.49 19.12
C GLU A 247 2.26 6.73 19.03
N PRO A 248 1.23 6.72 18.17
CA PRO A 248 0.29 7.83 18.05
C PRO A 248 -0.43 8.10 19.39
N GLY A 249 -0.46 9.37 19.78
CA GLY A 249 -1.22 9.80 20.96
C GLY A 249 -2.69 10.04 20.60
N THR A 250 -3.49 10.35 21.62
CA THR A 250 -4.91 10.70 21.44
C THR A 250 -5.30 12.00 22.10
N SER A 251 -6.33 12.65 21.57
CA SER A 251 -6.94 13.87 22.11
C SER A 251 -8.47 13.79 22.03
N GLU A 252 -9.19 14.52 22.87
CA GLU A 252 -10.65 14.46 22.96
C GLU A 252 -11.27 15.78 22.51
N TYR A 253 -12.23 15.73 21.57
CA TYR A 253 -13.04 16.90 21.23
C TYR A 253 -14.34 16.50 20.55
N ASN A 254 -15.41 17.27 20.84
CA ASN A 254 -16.73 17.13 20.22
C ASN A 254 -17.34 15.72 20.32
N GLY A 255 -17.01 15.00 21.39
CA GLY A 255 -17.46 13.61 21.62
C GLY A 255 -16.58 12.54 20.97
N TYR A 256 -15.51 12.91 20.28
CA TYR A 256 -14.61 11.98 19.60
C TYR A 256 -13.23 11.93 20.24
N THR A 257 -12.67 10.73 20.36
CA THR A 257 -11.25 10.50 20.62
C THR A 257 -10.49 10.49 19.29
N TRP A 258 -9.64 11.47 19.06
CA TRP A 258 -8.84 11.63 17.84
C TRP A 258 -7.48 10.97 17.99
N LEU A 259 -6.95 10.41 16.90
CA LEU A 259 -5.50 10.26 16.79
C LEU A 259 -4.88 11.65 16.66
N ASN A 260 -3.75 11.87 17.33
CA ASN A 260 -3.10 13.18 17.37
C ASN A 260 -2.28 13.52 16.12
N ARG A 261 -2.23 12.63 15.12
CA ARG A 261 -1.46 12.81 13.88
C ARG A 261 -2.16 12.18 12.68
N ASN A 262 -1.79 12.59 11.47
CA ASN A 262 -2.35 12.03 10.25
C ASN A 262 -2.05 10.53 10.14
N LEU A 263 -2.95 9.78 9.52
CA LEU A 263 -2.72 8.38 9.21
C LEU A 263 -1.46 8.24 8.35
N GLY A 264 -0.49 7.46 8.83
CA GLY A 264 0.82 7.28 8.19
C GLY A 264 1.89 8.33 8.55
N ALA A 265 1.59 9.29 9.44
CA ALA A 265 2.57 10.30 9.86
C ALA A 265 3.55 9.73 10.90
N SER A 266 4.82 10.07 10.78
CA SER A 266 5.84 9.65 11.76
C SER A 266 5.75 10.44 13.06
N ASN A 267 5.45 11.75 12.97
CA ASN A 267 5.32 12.66 14.10
C ASN A 267 4.15 13.65 13.87
N ASN A 268 3.99 14.65 14.74
CA ASN A 268 3.07 15.78 14.53
C ASN A 268 3.76 17.14 14.73
N GLU A 269 5.06 17.20 14.48
CA GLU A 269 5.87 18.39 14.73
C GLU A 269 5.61 19.44 13.62
N PRO A 270 5.30 20.71 13.96
CA PRO A 270 5.01 21.73 12.95
C PRO A 270 6.15 21.95 11.95
N GLY A 271 5.82 21.97 10.66
CA GLY A 271 6.79 22.17 9.57
C GLY A 271 7.69 20.97 9.22
N ASP A 272 7.62 19.87 9.96
CA ASP A 272 8.37 18.63 9.67
C ASP A 272 7.74 17.85 8.50
N ILE A 273 8.53 17.21 7.64
CA ILE A 273 7.99 16.41 6.52
C ILE A 273 7.31 15.12 6.99
N GLY A 274 7.71 14.59 8.14
CA GLY A 274 7.17 13.40 8.79
C GLY A 274 5.77 13.58 9.36
N ASN A 275 5.25 14.81 9.45
CA ASN A 275 3.89 15.06 9.95
C ASN A 275 2.79 14.82 8.89
N ARG A 276 3.16 14.67 7.61
CA ARG A 276 2.22 14.69 6.48
C ARG A 276 1.20 13.56 6.50
N GLY A 277 1.66 12.37 6.85
CA GLY A 277 0.91 11.13 6.66
C GLY A 277 0.74 10.78 5.19
N LEU A 278 -0.27 9.99 4.86
CA LEU A 278 -0.58 9.56 3.50
C LEU A 278 -1.87 10.20 2.98
N LEU A 279 -2.08 10.15 1.68
CA LEU A 279 -3.23 10.70 0.98
C LEU A 279 -4.13 9.58 0.46
N TYR A 280 -5.44 9.73 0.55
CA TYR A 280 -6.40 8.68 0.18
C TYR A 280 -7.49 9.26 -0.72
N GLN A 281 -7.79 8.59 -1.84
CA GLN A 281 -9.02 8.87 -2.58
C GLN A 281 -10.21 8.40 -1.73
N TRP A 282 -11.28 9.19 -1.71
CA TRP A 282 -12.39 8.93 -0.81
C TRP A 282 -12.99 7.54 -1.04
N GLY A 283 -13.17 6.75 0.02
CA GLY A 283 -13.71 5.39 -0.08
C GLY A 283 -12.71 4.29 -0.45
N ARG A 284 -11.44 4.62 -0.74
CA ARG A 284 -10.37 3.63 -0.93
C ARG A 284 -9.64 3.34 0.37
N LYS A 285 -9.13 2.12 0.49
CA LYS A 285 -8.22 1.71 1.58
C LYS A 285 -6.75 2.02 1.28
N ASP A 286 -6.41 2.20 0.02
CA ASP A 286 -5.03 2.22 -0.44
C ASP A 286 -4.46 3.65 -0.44
N PRO A 287 -3.28 3.88 0.16
CA PRO A 287 -2.70 5.21 0.25
C PRO A 287 -1.89 5.61 -0.98
N PHE A 288 -1.74 6.92 -1.13
CA PHE A 288 -0.77 7.60 -1.97
C PHE A 288 0.22 8.38 -1.12
N ILE A 289 1.47 8.37 -1.55
CA ILE A 289 2.58 9.01 -0.84
C ILE A 289 2.57 10.52 -1.18
N PRO A 290 2.59 11.42 -0.17
CA PRO A 290 2.60 12.87 -0.41
C PRO A 290 3.96 13.32 -0.93
N SER A 291 4.09 14.62 -1.20
CA SER A 291 5.39 15.25 -1.50
C SER A 291 6.48 14.76 -0.55
N PRO A 292 7.70 14.53 -1.03
CA PRO A 292 8.85 14.36 -0.18
C PRO A 292 9.64 15.68 -0.03
N ALA A 293 9.33 16.74 -0.79
CA ALA A 293 10.07 17.99 -0.70
C ALA A 293 9.74 18.75 0.60
N PRO A 294 10.65 19.56 1.17
CA PRO A 294 10.32 20.47 2.27
C PRO A 294 9.10 21.34 1.98
N TYR A 295 8.40 21.77 3.03
CA TYR A 295 7.30 22.72 2.87
C TYR A 295 7.76 24.05 2.25
N GLY A 296 6.86 24.70 1.51
CA GLY A 296 7.11 25.98 0.87
C GLY A 296 5.86 26.86 0.86
N GLU A 297 6.07 28.18 0.72
CA GLU A 297 5.00 29.19 0.82
C GLU A 297 4.21 29.40 -0.49
N ASN A 298 4.70 28.90 -1.63
CA ASN A 298 4.12 29.16 -2.95
C ASN A 298 3.23 27.99 -3.42
N TYR A 299 2.03 28.32 -3.88
CA TYR A 299 1.12 27.38 -4.54
C TYR A 299 1.68 26.98 -5.92
N GLY A 300 2.00 25.70 -6.13
CA GLY A 300 2.76 25.26 -7.29
C GLY A 300 4.25 25.61 -7.18
N GLY A 301 5.14 24.63 -7.29
CA GLY A 301 6.58 24.85 -7.25
C GLY A 301 7.38 23.68 -6.69
N ALA A 302 8.57 23.94 -6.16
CA ALA A 302 9.49 22.89 -5.68
C ALA A 302 8.96 22.05 -4.50
N SER A 303 7.98 22.56 -3.74
CA SER A 303 7.30 21.82 -2.67
C SER A 303 6.26 20.82 -3.20
N ASP A 304 5.74 21.02 -4.41
CA ASP A 304 4.79 20.13 -5.09
C ASP A 304 5.53 19.04 -5.89
N ARG A 305 6.56 18.44 -5.27
CA ARG A 305 7.37 17.41 -5.90
C ARG A 305 6.64 16.07 -5.86
N GLN A 306 6.36 15.49 -7.03
CA GLN A 306 5.82 14.13 -7.10
C GLN A 306 6.72 13.14 -6.36
N ASN A 307 6.10 12.27 -5.57
CA ASN A 307 6.79 11.22 -4.85
C ASN A 307 6.70 9.91 -5.62
N ASN A 308 7.85 9.45 -6.13
CA ASN A 308 7.98 8.16 -6.81
C ASN A 308 8.81 7.17 -5.97
N SER A 309 9.05 7.46 -4.69
CA SER A 309 9.79 6.58 -3.79
C SER A 309 8.96 5.37 -3.44
N ILE A 310 9.37 4.23 -3.98
CA ILE A 310 8.71 2.93 -3.76
C ILE A 310 9.65 1.93 -3.05
N GLY A 311 10.86 2.38 -2.70
CA GLY A 311 11.88 1.61 -2.00
C GLY A 311 12.28 0.32 -2.69
N ASP A 312 12.45 -0.74 -1.91
CA ASP A 312 12.72 -2.10 -2.40
C ASP A 312 11.46 -2.82 -2.95
N GLY A 313 10.31 -2.14 -2.92
CA GLY A 313 9.03 -2.64 -3.41
C GLY A 313 8.93 -2.70 -4.94
N THR A 314 7.92 -3.42 -5.43
CA THR A 314 7.77 -3.76 -6.85
C THR A 314 6.84 -2.84 -7.63
N LEU A 315 5.99 -2.06 -6.96
CA LEU A 315 4.98 -1.21 -7.59
C LEU A 315 5.38 0.26 -7.55
N ALA A 316 5.37 0.92 -8.71
CA ALA A 316 5.38 2.37 -8.81
C ALA A 316 3.95 2.92 -8.72
N GLN A 317 3.81 4.16 -8.24
CA GLN A 317 2.54 4.88 -8.38
C GLN A 317 2.23 5.08 -9.86
N ASP A 318 1.02 4.70 -10.27
CA ASP A 318 0.55 4.85 -11.65
C ASP A 318 -0.67 5.77 -11.70
N PHE A 319 -0.93 6.37 -12.86
CA PHE A 319 -2.01 7.32 -13.06
C PHE A 319 -2.83 6.95 -14.29
N ILE A 320 -4.06 6.49 -14.08
CA ILE A 320 -4.98 6.21 -15.18
C ILE A 320 -5.69 7.49 -15.60
N SER A 321 -5.51 7.85 -16.87
CA SER A 321 -6.26 8.94 -17.49
C SER A 321 -7.71 8.53 -17.76
N TYR A 322 -8.58 9.53 -17.92
CA TYR A 322 -10.01 9.37 -18.19
C TYR A 322 -10.32 8.31 -19.28
N ASN A 323 -9.57 8.30 -20.38
CA ASN A 323 -9.86 7.45 -21.54
C ASN A 323 -9.54 5.95 -21.35
N GLY A 324 -9.08 5.52 -20.17
CA GLY A 324 -8.63 4.15 -19.89
C GLY A 324 -9.23 3.52 -18.63
N LEU A 325 -10.41 3.98 -18.19
CA LEU A 325 -10.98 3.54 -16.92
C LEU A 325 -11.53 2.09 -16.98
N PRO A 326 -11.18 1.23 -16.01
CA PRO A 326 -11.55 -0.19 -16.00
C PRO A 326 -12.83 -0.45 -15.19
N TYR A 327 -13.99 -0.21 -15.79
CA TYR A 327 -15.31 -0.39 -15.13
C TYR A 327 -16.05 -1.68 -15.55
N ASP A 328 -15.35 -2.67 -16.11
CA ASP A 328 -15.96 -3.86 -16.73
C ASP A 328 -16.44 -4.95 -15.73
N GLU A 329 -16.20 -4.75 -14.42
CA GLU A 329 -16.59 -5.69 -13.36
C GLU A 329 -17.61 -5.05 -12.43
N ALA A 330 -18.43 -5.83 -11.70
CA ALA A 330 -19.33 -5.24 -10.71
C ALA A 330 -18.58 -5.00 -9.39
N PRO A 331 -18.87 -3.95 -8.61
CA PRO A 331 -19.54 -2.72 -8.99
C PRO A 331 -18.54 -1.76 -9.64
N GLY A 332 -18.49 -1.71 -10.97
CA GLY A 332 -17.56 -0.86 -11.69
C GLY A 332 -16.08 -1.15 -11.43
N ASN A 333 -15.33 -0.09 -11.19
CA ASN A 333 -13.88 -0.14 -11.05
C ASN A 333 -13.36 -0.38 -9.61
N ILE A 334 -14.23 -0.71 -8.63
CA ILE A 334 -13.77 -1.07 -7.27
C ILE A 334 -12.86 -2.30 -7.29
N PRO A 335 -13.20 -3.44 -7.94
CA PRO A 335 -12.30 -4.60 -8.00
C PRO A 335 -10.95 -4.28 -8.64
N TYR A 336 -10.93 -3.38 -9.62
CA TYR A 336 -9.68 -2.88 -10.21
C TYR A 336 -8.85 -2.13 -9.16
N SER A 337 -9.47 -1.21 -8.40
CA SER A 337 -8.75 -0.43 -7.38
C SER A 337 -8.09 -1.30 -6.29
N VAL A 338 -8.65 -2.49 -6.01
CA VAL A 338 -8.11 -3.48 -5.07
C VAL A 338 -6.88 -4.19 -5.67
N ARG A 339 -6.96 -4.57 -6.95
CA ARG A 339 -5.86 -5.23 -7.68
C ARG A 339 -4.72 -4.29 -8.03
N HIS A 340 -4.99 -2.99 -8.06
CA HIS A 340 -4.07 -1.93 -8.45
C HIS A 340 -3.98 -0.84 -7.38
N PRO A 341 -3.49 -1.19 -6.17
CA PRO A 341 -3.58 -0.28 -5.01
C PRO A 341 -2.72 0.98 -5.16
N ALA A 342 -1.61 0.92 -5.91
CA ALA A 342 -0.75 2.07 -6.19
C ALA A 342 -1.23 2.94 -7.37
N THR A 343 -2.33 2.58 -8.03
CA THR A 343 -2.84 3.31 -9.19
C THR A 343 -3.86 4.35 -8.77
N TYR A 344 -3.58 5.61 -9.07
CA TYR A 344 -4.53 6.71 -8.94
C TYR A 344 -5.55 6.65 -10.08
N ILE A 345 -6.82 6.52 -9.70
CA ILE A 345 -7.92 6.35 -10.67
C ILE A 345 -8.58 7.71 -10.86
N ASN A 346 -8.58 8.21 -12.09
CA ASN A 346 -9.19 9.49 -12.41
C ASN A 346 -10.69 9.35 -12.72
N PHE A 347 -11.40 10.46 -12.87
CA PHE A 347 -12.84 10.46 -13.09
C PHE A 347 -13.24 10.11 -14.53
N ALA A 348 -14.38 9.42 -14.69
CA ALA A 348 -14.96 9.19 -16.00
C ALA A 348 -15.78 10.40 -16.49
N GLY A 349 -15.13 11.32 -17.20
CA GLY A 349 -15.76 12.37 -17.98
C GLY A 349 -16.03 13.60 -17.14
N TYR A 350 -16.08 14.76 -17.77
CA TYR A 350 -16.10 16.08 -17.10
C TYR A 350 -17.21 16.31 -16.06
N GLN A 351 -18.17 15.39 -15.89
CA GLN A 351 -19.33 15.58 -15.02
C GLN A 351 -19.35 14.70 -13.76
N SER A 352 -18.57 13.62 -13.68
CA SER A 352 -18.65 12.69 -12.54
C SER A 352 -17.84 13.14 -11.34
N HIS A 353 -16.60 13.61 -11.56
CA HIS A 353 -15.66 14.02 -10.51
C HIS A 353 -15.46 12.98 -9.37
N ASP A 354 -15.77 11.71 -9.63
CA ASP A 354 -15.55 10.58 -8.73
C ASP A 354 -14.56 9.63 -9.41
N TRP A 355 -13.65 9.03 -8.64
CA TRP A 355 -12.77 7.98 -9.17
C TRP A 355 -13.57 6.70 -9.42
N TYR A 356 -14.62 6.47 -8.63
CA TYR A 356 -15.52 5.36 -8.83
C TYR A 356 -16.33 5.60 -10.12
N ALA A 357 -16.37 4.59 -10.98
CA ALA A 357 -17.21 4.58 -12.16
C ALA A 357 -17.82 3.19 -12.36
N TYR A 358 -19.16 3.14 -12.51
CA TYR A 358 -19.89 1.89 -12.80
C TYR A 358 -19.89 1.55 -14.29
N SER A 359 -20.09 2.55 -15.15
CA SER A 359 -19.93 2.44 -16.60
C SER A 359 -19.62 3.82 -17.19
N TYR A 360 -19.21 3.88 -18.46
CA TYR A 360 -18.99 5.16 -19.16
C TYR A 360 -20.26 6.02 -19.24
N GLU A 361 -21.44 5.40 -19.38
CA GLU A 361 -22.71 6.08 -19.58
C GLU A 361 -23.50 6.29 -18.27
N ASP A 362 -23.35 5.39 -17.29
CA ASP A 362 -24.00 5.43 -15.97
C ASP A 362 -23.04 5.87 -14.86
N ASN A 363 -22.20 6.86 -15.14
CA ASN A 363 -21.28 7.44 -14.15
C ASN A 363 -21.95 8.40 -13.13
N VAL A 364 -23.23 8.14 -12.85
CA VAL A 364 -24.10 8.90 -11.93
C VAL A 364 -24.48 8.10 -10.69
N ALA A 365 -24.09 6.82 -10.61
CA ALA A 365 -24.25 6.01 -9.41
C ALA A 365 -23.11 6.33 -8.41
N PHE A 366 -23.20 7.48 -7.75
CA PHE A 366 -22.25 7.87 -6.72
C PHE A 366 -22.30 6.88 -5.55
N GLN A 367 -21.20 6.19 -5.30
CA GLN A 367 -21.18 5.22 -4.21
C GLN A 367 -20.94 5.90 -2.87
N SER A 368 -21.82 5.55 -1.95
CA SER A 368 -21.82 6.03 -0.58
C SER A 368 -21.34 4.90 0.34
N PHE A 369 -20.93 5.26 1.55
CA PHE A 369 -20.61 4.31 2.62
C PHE A 369 -19.38 3.42 2.42
N LEU A 370 -18.51 3.70 1.44
CA LEU A 370 -17.32 2.87 1.23
C LEU A 370 -16.43 2.80 2.46
N TRP A 371 -16.36 3.81 3.32
CA TRP A 371 -15.67 3.76 4.62
C TRP A 371 -16.58 3.43 5.83
N GLY A 372 -17.86 3.12 5.61
CA GLY A 372 -18.84 2.81 6.66
C GLY A 372 -20.06 3.71 6.62
N ASP A 373 -21.04 3.42 7.48
CA ASP A 373 -22.27 4.20 7.60
C ASP A 373 -22.20 5.23 8.74
N PRO A 374 -22.08 6.54 8.43
CA PRO A 374 -22.02 7.60 9.42
C PRO A 374 -23.39 7.99 10.02
N ALA A 375 -24.50 7.45 9.50
CA ALA A 375 -25.85 7.76 9.97
C ALA A 375 -26.41 6.68 10.92
N SER A 376 -25.76 5.52 10.99
CA SER A 376 -26.12 4.48 11.93
C SER A 376 -25.71 4.86 13.36
N SER A 377 -26.52 4.48 14.36
CA SER A 377 -26.19 4.65 15.78
C SER A 377 -25.00 3.79 16.24
N GLU A 378 -24.46 2.98 15.34
CA GLU A 378 -23.33 2.09 15.51
C GLU A 378 -22.36 2.38 14.36
N TYR A 379 -21.68 3.54 14.38
CA TYR A 379 -20.64 3.90 13.40
C TYR A 379 -19.70 2.71 13.15
N SER A 380 -19.95 1.98 12.07
CA SER A 380 -19.30 0.69 11.83
C SER A 380 -18.29 0.83 10.72
N LYS A 381 -17.04 0.52 11.04
CA LYS A 381 -15.93 0.49 10.09
C LYS A 381 -16.21 -0.51 8.96
N SER A 382 -16.18 -0.07 7.71
CA SER A 382 -16.32 -0.98 6.56
C SER A 382 -15.02 -1.70 6.21
N ILE A 383 -15.10 -2.64 5.26
CA ILE A 383 -13.92 -3.30 4.70
C ILE A 383 -12.98 -2.35 3.93
N PHE A 384 -13.37 -1.13 3.54
CA PHE A 384 -12.45 -0.19 2.86
C PHE A 384 -11.96 0.96 3.75
N ASP A 385 -12.44 1.09 4.99
CA ASP A 385 -11.93 2.12 5.90
C ASP A 385 -10.42 1.90 6.16
N PRO A 386 -9.56 2.91 5.92
CA PRO A 386 -8.11 2.77 5.99
C PRO A 386 -7.53 2.88 7.40
N CYS A 387 -8.30 3.29 8.41
CA CYS A 387 -7.76 3.52 9.76
C CYS A 387 -7.34 2.20 10.44
N PRO A 388 -6.47 2.21 11.46
CA PRO A 388 -6.06 1.01 12.21
C PRO A 388 -7.22 0.38 13.03
N PRO A 389 -7.04 -0.83 13.61
CA PRO A 389 -8.03 -1.45 14.48
C PRO A 389 -8.49 -0.50 15.60
N GLY A 390 -9.80 -0.44 15.85
CA GLY A 390 -10.41 0.44 16.85
C GLY A 390 -10.53 1.91 16.45
N TYR A 391 -10.17 2.28 15.22
CA TYR A 391 -10.29 3.63 14.69
C TYR A 391 -11.02 3.63 13.33
N VAL A 392 -11.67 4.74 13.00
CA VAL A 392 -12.41 4.98 11.75
C VAL A 392 -12.06 6.35 11.19
N VAL A 393 -12.36 6.55 9.90
CA VAL A 393 -12.31 7.89 9.30
C VAL A 393 -13.35 8.79 9.98
N ALA A 394 -12.92 9.96 10.43
CA ALA A 394 -13.77 10.92 11.14
C ALA A 394 -15.07 11.21 10.36
N PRO A 395 -16.25 11.09 10.97
CA PRO A 395 -17.52 11.39 10.31
C PRO A 395 -17.81 12.90 10.25
N ASP A 396 -18.87 13.25 9.52
CA ASP A 396 -19.51 14.55 9.68
C ASP A 396 -19.95 14.76 11.13
N GLY A 397 -19.75 15.95 11.64
CA GLY A 397 -19.96 16.27 13.05
C GLY A 397 -18.73 16.06 13.92
N ALA A 398 -17.63 15.45 13.43
CA ALA A 398 -16.38 15.40 14.20
C ALA A 398 -15.74 16.79 14.30
N PHE A 399 -15.54 17.46 13.16
CA PHE A 399 -15.08 18.86 13.12
C PHE A 399 -16.24 19.85 13.28
N ALA A 400 -17.19 19.79 12.35
CA ALA A 400 -18.45 20.51 12.35
C ALA A 400 -19.49 19.67 11.57
N LYS A 401 -20.76 20.11 11.54
CA LYS A 401 -21.82 19.43 10.78
C LYS A 401 -22.07 20.08 9.43
N GLY A 402 -22.12 19.27 8.39
CA GLY A 402 -22.46 19.64 7.02
C GLY A 402 -21.51 20.68 6.43
N ASP A 403 -22.08 21.56 5.62
CA ASP A 403 -21.37 22.66 4.97
C ASP A 403 -21.29 23.86 5.92
N ALA A 404 -20.35 23.80 6.86
CA ALA A 404 -20.25 24.76 7.96
C ALA A 404 -19.48 26.04 7.61
N GLY A 405 -18.83 26.10 6.44
CA GLY A 405 -17.99 27.23 6.06
C GLY A 405 -16.80 27.40 6.99
N THR A 406 -16.46 28.64 7.36
CA THR A 406 -15.28 28.97 8.19
C THR A 406 -15.39 28.42 9.61
N LEU A 407 -14.45 27.56 9.97
CA LEU A 407 -14.30 27.02 11.31
C LEU A 407 -13.50 27.99 12.20
N GLN A 408 -13.86 28.04 13.49
CA GLN A 408 -13.25 28.97 14.46
C GLN A 408 -12.13 28.31 15.27
N GLY A 409 -11.31 29.17 15.89
CA GLY A 409 -10.26 28.78 16.84
C GLY A 409 -9.16 27.91 16.24
N TRP A 410 -8.82 28.18 14.98
CA TRP A 410 -7.64 27.65 14.30
C TRP A 410 -6.56 28.73 14.26
N LYS A 411 -5.34 28.37 14.65
CA LYS A 411 -4.19 29.27 14.66
C LYS A 411 -3.08 28.73 13.76
N ALA A 412 -2.73 29.50 12.73
CA ALA A 412 -1.72 29.13 11.77
C ALA A 412 -0.34 29.00 12.44
N ASP A 413 0.40 27.96 12.06
CA ASP A 413 1.80 27.77 12.45
C ASP A 413 2.52 26.87 11.42
N ASN A 414 3.74 27.24 11.03
CA ASN A 414 4.67 26.47 10.18
C ASN A 414 4.02 25.51 9.16
N TYR A 415 3.24 26.05 8.21
CA TYR A 415 2.59 25.24 7.16
C TYR A 415 1.48 24.30 7.68
N GLY A 416 0.72 24.76 8.67
CA GLY A 416 -0.42 24.08 9.25
C GLY A 416 -1.16 24.95 10.24
N TYR A 417 -2.01 24.34 11.05
CA TYR A 417 -2.76 25.03 12.10
C TYR A 417 -2.85 24.19 13.37
N TYR A 418 -2.78 24.85 14.52
CA TYR A 418 -3.31 24.30 15.77
C TYR A 418 -4.82 24.54 15.85
N TRP A 419 -5.58 23.52 16.24
CA TRP A 419 -7.00 23.66 16.54
C TRP A 419 -7.22 24.02 18.02
N GLU A 420 -6.88 25.25 18.41
CA GLU A 420 -6.88 25.73 19.80
C GLU A 420 -8.27 25.67 20.47
N SER A 421 -9.35 25.87 19.73
CA SER A 421 -10.72 25.70 20.27
C SER A 421 -11.25 24.27 20.17
N GLY A 422 -10.47 23.39 19.54
CA GLY A 422 -10.80 21.99 19.29
C GLY A 422 -10.06 21.04 20.23
N ASN A 423 -9.47 20.02 19.63
CA ASN A 423 -8.66 19.03 20.34
C ASN A 423 -7.26 19.53 20.71
N GLY A 424 -6.86 20.74 20.29
CA GLY A 424 -5.55 21.34 20.56
C GLY A 424 -4.41 20.80 19.71
N ASP A 425 -4.65 19.81 18.85
CA ASP A 425 -3.61 19.21 18.02
C ASP A 425 -3.24 20.09 16.83
N TYR A 426 -2.05 19.80 16.29
CA TYR A 426 -1.58 20.37 15.04
C TYR A 426 -2.07 19.57 13.82
N PHE A 427 -2.46 20.30 12.78
CA PHE A 427 -2.92 19.79 11.49
C PHE A 427 -2.06 20.40 10.37
N PRO A 428 -1.17 19.61 9.74
CA PRO A 428 -0.30 20.11 8.68
C PRO A 428 -1.06 20.40 7.36
N MET A 429 -0.39 21.06 6.43
CA MET A 429 -0.88 21.31 5.07
C MET A 429 -0.08 20.50 4.03
N PRO A 430 -0.22 19.16 3.98
CA PRO A 430 0.58 18.28 3.11
C PRO A 430 0.35 18.48 1.61
N GLY A 431 -0.64 19.29 1.20
CA GLY A 431 -1.16 19.32 -0.16
C GLY A 431 -2.15 18.18 -0.39
N TYR A 432 -2.45 17.93 -1.65
CA TYR A 432 -3.36 16.88 -2.08
C TYR A 432 -3.02 16.40 -3.50
N LEU A 433 -3.54 15.24 -3.90
CA LEU A 433 -3.49 14.82 -5.30
C LEU A 433 -4.74 15.32 -6.05
N SER A 434 -4.51 16.02 -7.14
CA SER A 434 -5.51 16.54 -8.07
C SER A 434 -5.88 15.53 -9.15
N GLY A 435 -7.18 15.40 -9.45
CA GLY A 435 -7.67 14.65 -10.63
C GLY A 435 -7.39 15.35 -11.96
N THR A 436 -7.07 16.64 -11.97
CA THR A 436 -6.66 17.34 -13.20
C THR A 436 -5.14 17.42 -13.24
N MET A 437 -4.52 16.66 -14.15
CA MET A 437 -3.11 16.84 -14.50
C MET A 437 -2.96 18.25 -15.08
N SER A 438 -2.63 19.25 -14.27
CA SER A 438 -2.11 20.49 -14.82
C SER A 438 -0.67 20.21 -15.24
N ASP A 439 -0.46 20.26 -16.55
CA ASP A 439 0.78 20.26 -17.31
C ASP A 439 2.09 20.32 -16.47
N SER A 440 2.99 19.35 -16.72
CA SER A 440 4.41 19.30 -16.30
C SER A 440 4.81 19.09 -14.83
N GLN A 441 3.93 19.21 -13.83
CA GLN A 441 4.31 19.11 -12.40
C GLN A 441 3.79 17.84 -11.65
N GLY A 442 2.97 17.02 -12.31
CA GLY A 442 2.31 15.88 -11.64
C GLY A 442 1.03 16.30 -10.89
N PRO A 443 0.31 15.34 -10.29
CA PRO A 443 -0.99 15.60 -9.66
C PRO A 443 -0.90 16.21 -8.27
N LEU A 444 0.25 16.14 -7.60
CA LEU A 444 0.42 16.70 -6.26
C LEU A 444 0.46 18.23 -6.30
N VAL A 445 -0.38 18.87 -5.48
CA VAL A 445 -0.54 20.33 -5.45
C VAL A 445 -0.73 20.87 -4.03
N GLY A 446 -0.27 22.09 -3.79
CA GLY A 446 -0.57 22.87 -2.60
C GLY A 446 0.19 22.45 -1.34
N CYS A 447 1.31 21.75 -1.46
CA CYS A 447 2.15 21.36 -0.34
C CYS A 447 2.71 22.58 0.38
N GLY A 448 2.28 22.78 1.63
CA GLY A 448 2.58 23.94 2.47
C GLY A 448 1.55 25.06 2.41
N ALA A 449 0.62 25.01 1.46
CA ALA A 449 -0.42 26.01 1.26
C ALA A 449 -1.84 25.49 1.54
N ILE A 450 -2.07 24.19 1.38
CA ILE A 450 -3.37 23.54 1.55
C ILE A 450 -3.22 22.26 2.39
N GLY A 451 -4.06 22.14 3.42
CA GLY A 451 -4.36 20.88 4.08
C GLY A 451 -5.77 20.48 3.72
N ALA A 452 -5.97 19.22 3.36
CA ALA A 452 -7.29 18.69 3.05
C ALA A 452 -7.49 17.40 3.83
N TYR A 453 -8.63 17.28 4.51
CA TYR A 453 -8.92 16.20 5.45
C TYR A 453 -10.27 15.60 5.13
N TRP A 454 -10.28 14.36 4.68
CA TRP A 454 -11.53 13.68 4.38
C TRP A 454 -12.36 13.40 5.63
N LEU A 455 -13.68 13.54 5.49
CA LEU A 455 -14.65 12.94 6.39
C LEU A 455 -15.30 11.72 5.71
N SER A 456 -15.71 10.74 6.51
CA SER A 456 -16.37 9.51 6.03
C SER A 456 -17.78 9.71 5.54
N THR A 457 -18.36 10.91 5.73
CA THR A 457 -19.76 11.19 5.41
C THR A 457 -19.93 11.80 4.03
N PRO A 458 -20.60 11.09 3.09
CA PRO A 458 -20.97 11.65 1.80
C PRO A 458 -21.83 12.91 1.94
N SER A 459 -21.72 13.82 0.99
CA SER A 459 -22.61 14.98 0.93
C SER A 459 -24.04 14.59 0.51
N SER A 460 -25.01 15.41 0.88
CA SER A 460 -26.44 15.19 0.60
C SER A 460 -26.82 15.09 -0.88
N ASP A 461 -26.00 15.61 -1.78
CA ASP A 461 -26.16 15.58 -3.24
C ASP A 461 -25.41 14.41 -3.92
N SER A 462 -24.82 13.51 -3.12
CA SER A 462 -24.11 12.28 -3.52
C SER A 462 -22.84 12.45 -4.36
N SER A 463 -22.63 13.61 -5.01
CA SER A 463 -21.48 13.88 -5.89
C SER A 463 -20.15 14.15 -5.18
N GLY A 464 -20.15 14.24 -3.85
CA GLY A 464 -18.95 14.52 -3.07
C GLY A 464 -18.98 13.93 -1.66
N SER A 465 -17.95 14.25 -0.89
CA SER A 465 -17.90 14.01 0.55
C SER A 465 -17.56 15.30 1.28
N TYR A 466 -17.95 15.39 2.54
CA TYR A 466 -17.49 16.46 3.41
C TYR A 466 -15.99 16.33 3.67
N PHE A 467 -15.33 17.47 3.77
CA PHE A 467 -13.91 17.55 4.09
C PHE A 467 -13.61 18.88 4.80
N VAL A 468 -12.52 18.90 5.56
CA VAL A 468 -11.96 20.15 6.10
C VAL A 468 -10.79 20.59 5.23
N GLN A 469 -10.84 21.82 4.75
CA GLN A 469 -9.73 22.48 4.08
C GLN A 469 -9.08 23.48 5.03
N LEU A 470 -7.77 23.37 5.17
CA LEU A 470 -6.90 24.40 5.71
C LEU A 470 -6.26 25.12 4.53
N ASN A 471 -6.32 26.44 4.52
CA ASN A 471 -5.56 27.27 3.58
C ASN A 471 -4.87 28.40 4.35
N THR A 472 -4.06 29.21 3.69
CA THR A 472 -3.29 30.29 4.33
C THR A 472 -4.13 31.38 4.99
N ALA A 473 -5.45 31.42 4.75
CA ALA A 473 -6.35 32.40 5.35
C ALA A 473 -7.23 31.81 6.48
N GLN A 474 -7.62 30.54 6.39
CA GLN A 474 -8.63 29.96 7.27
C GLN A 474 -8.72 28.43 7.19
N ALA A 475 -9.40 27.85 8.18
CA ALA A 475 -9.96 26.51 8.14
C ALA A 475 -11.44 26.57 7.72
N VAL A 476 -11.88 25.73 6.79
CA VAL A 476 -13.26 25.65 6.32
C VAL A 476 -13.72 24.20 6.20
N GLN A 477 -14.97 23.91 6.55
CA GLN A 477 -15.61 22.64 6.22
C GLN A 477 -16.57 22.82 5.05
N LEU A 478 -16.30 22.12 3.96
CA LEU A 478 -17.00 22.22 2.69
C LEU A 478 -17.23 20.82 2.12
N ARG A 479 -17.64 20.75 0.86
CA ARG A 479 -17.77 19.51 0.08
C ARG A 479 -16.68 19.47 -0.98
N SER A 480 -16.18 18.27 -1.25
CA SER A 480 -15.21 18.05 -2.32
C SER A 480 -15.54 16.78 -3.11
N TYR A 481 -15.02 16.75 -4.32
CA TYR A 481 -15.11 15.64 -5.25
C TYR A 481 -14.24 14.47 -4.81
N LYS A 482 -14.80 13.26 -4.86
CA LYS A 482 -14.18 12.04 -4.33
C LYS A 482 -12.93 11.60 -5.10
N VAL A 483 -12.72 12.09 -6.32
CA VAL A 483 -11.51 11.79 -7.11
C VAL A 483 -10.22 12.26 -6.43
N TYR A 484 -10.25 13.34 -5.65
CA TYR A 484 -9.06 13.87 -4.99
C TYR A 484 -8.52 12.94 -3.90
N ALA A 485 -7.20 12.94 -3.69
CA ALA A 485 -6.60 12.26 -2.55
C ALA A 485 -6.23 13.24 -1.44
N PHE A 486 -6.86 13.11 -0.27
CA PHE A 486 -6.67 13.96 0.91
C PHE A 486 -6.18 13.17 2.11
N SER A 487 -5.69 13.87 3.13
CA SER A 487 -5.27 13.27 4.38
C SER A 487 -6.44 12.74 5.20
N ILE A 488 -6.15 11.83 6.12
CA ILE A 488 -7.11 11.27 7.07
C ILE A 488 -6.58 11.50 8.49
N ARG A 489 -7.46 12.00 9.37
CA ARG A 489 -7.26 12.05 10.82
C ARG A 489 -8.30 11.13 11.45
N CYS A 490 -7.86 9.97 11.93
CA CYS A 490 -8.79 8.96 12.44
C CYS A 490 -9.35 9.34 13.81
N VAL A 491 -10.56 8.88 14.10
CA VAL A 491 -11.18 8.91 15.43
C VAL A 491 -11.47 7.49 15.91
N LYS A 492 -11.60 7.28 17.21
CA LYS A 492 -11.90 5.97 17.78
C LYS A 492 -13.29 5.50 17.34
N GLU A 493 -13.43 4.22 17.03
CA GLU A 493 -14.69 3.59 16.66
C GLU A 493 -15.67 3.55 17.85
N GLY A 494 -16.96 3.81 17.60
CA GLY A 494 -18.02 3.75 18.61
C GLY A 494 -18.12 4.96 19.55
N ALA A 495 -17.66 6.14 19.10
CA ALA A 495 -17.78 7.41 19.82
C ALA A 495 -19.22 7.97 19.84
#